data_AF-A0A2H3HB22-F1
#
_entry.id   AF-A0A2H3HB22-F1
#
_cell.length_a   1.000
_cell.length_b   1.000
_cell.length_c   1.000
_cell.angle_alpha   90.00
_cell.angle_beta   90.00
_cell.angle_gamma   90.00
#
_symmetry.space_group_name_H-M   'P 1'
#
loop_
_entity.id
_entity.type
_entity.pdbx_description
1 polymer ?
#
loop_
_entity_poly.entity_id
_entity_poly.type
_entity_poly.pdbx_seq_one_letter_code
_entity_poly.pdbx_strand_id
1 'polypeptide(L)'
;MGAGGGIAKVAAPALIQEVAHPRLRPMLASCYYPFFYFGSLLSALLCFAGLYIPGGWAWRMPSMIQVLGPSLVLATLINCPESPRWLVYKNRLAEACDVLSKHHANGVVDDPLVQWELAEIQAAIEEERFRSQPSYLSFFKTVGNRKRLVVIH
;
A
#
# COMPACT_ATOMS: atom_id res chain seq x y z
N MET A 1 4.14 -13.75 -12.59
CA MET A 1 3.81 -12.39 -12.07
C MET A 1 2.31 -12.07 -12.25
N GLY A 2 1.38 -12.90 -11.75
CA GLY A 2 -0.06 -12.74 -12.05
C GLY A 2 -0.91 -12.38 -10.83
N ALA A 3 -0.98 -13.27 -9.84
CA ALA A 3 -1.82 -13.07 -8.65
C ALA A 3 -1.14 -12.16 -7.60
N GLY A 4 0.12 -12.41 -7.25
CA GLY A 4 0.82 -11.65 -6.20
C GLY A 4 1.05 -10.18 -6.53
N GLY A 5 1.22 -9.85 -7.82
CA GLY A 5 1.42 -8.46 -8.26
C GLY A 5 0.17 -7.59 -8.05
N GLY A 6 -1.03 -8.15 -8.24
CA GLY A 6 -2.28 -7.43 -8.01
C GLY A 6 -2.51 -7.14 -6.52
N ILE A 7 -2.25 -8.13 -5.67
CA ILE A 7 -2.40 -7.99 -4.21
C ILE A 7 -1.42 -6.94 -3.67
N ALA A 8 -0.15 -7.00 -4.07
CA ALA A 8 0.86 -6.04 -3.65
C ALA A 8 0.54 -4.60 -4.11
N LYS A 9 0.03 -4.43 -5.33
CA LYS A 9 -0.36 -3.11 -5.88
C LYS A 9 -1.53 -2.46 -5.15
N VAL A 10 -2.39 -3.23 -4.49
CA VAL A 10 -3.51 -2.71 -3.71
C VAL A 10 -3.09 -2.48 -2.25
N ALA A 11 -2.36 -3.43 -1.67
CA ALA A 11 -1.93 -3.36 -0.28
C ALA A 11 -0.89 -2.24 -0.03
N ALA A 12 0.08 -2.07 -0.93
CA ALA A 12 1.14 -1.08 -0.77
C ALA A 12 0.63 0.38 -0.69
N PRO A 13 -0.18 0.88 -1.64
CA PRO A 13 -0.71 2.24 -1.53
C PRO A 13 -1.68 2.38 -0.37
N ALA A 14 -2.46 1.34 -0.02
CA ALA A 14 -3.32 1.38 1.16
C ALA A 14 -2.50 1.61 2.44
N LEU A 15 -1.42 0.85 2.64
CA LEU A 15 -0.52 1.01 3.78
C LEU A 15 0.14 2.40 3.79
N ILE A 16 0.60 2.90 2.63
CA ILE A 16 1.20 4.23 2.52
C ILE A 16 0.18 5.31 2.91
N GLN A 17 -1.08 5.20 2.48
CA GLN A 17 -2.13 6.15 2.83
C GLN A 17 -2.49 6.11 4.33
N GLU A 18 -2.42 4.94 4.95
CA GLU A 18 -2.72 4.75 6.37
C GLU A 18 -1.60 5.24 7.30
N VAL A 19 -0.33 5.09 6.90
CA VAL A 19 0.84 5.51 7.69
C VAL A 19 1.23 6.97 7.41
N ALA A 20 0.93 7.50 6.22
CA ALA A 20 1.32 8.86 5.87
C ALA A 20 0.52 9.94 6.62
N HIS A 21 1.26 10.96 7.09
CA HIS A 21 0.69 12.17 7.63
C HIS A 21 -0.29 12.82 6.62
N PRO A 22 -1.48 13.30 7.04
CA PRO A 22 -2.55 13.76 6.15
C PRO A 22 -2.10 14.77 5.08
N ARG A 23 -1.16 15.65 5.41
CA ARG A 23 -0.60 16.64 4.49
C ARG A 23 0.26 16.05 3.35
N LEU A 24 0.88 14.88 3.57
CA LEU A 24 1.82 14.26 2.63
C LEU A 24 1.19 13.11 1.82
N ARG A 25 0.03 12.62 2.24
CA ARG A 25 -0.75 11.57 1.55
C ARG A 25 -0.87 11.75 0.03
N PRO A 26 -1.27 12.92 -0.51
CA PRO A 26 -1.40 13.09 -1.96
C PRO A 26 -0.05 13.09 -2.68
N MET A 27 0.99 13.67 -2.07
CA MET A 27 2.33 13.70 -2.65
C MET A 27 2.92 12.28 -2.76
N LEU A 28 2.78 11.48 -1.70
CA LEU A 28 3.24 10.08 -1.69
C LEU A 28 2.46 9.21 -2.67
N ALA A 29 1.14 9.43 -2.81
CA ALA A 29 0.33 8.77 -3.82
C ALA A 29 0.81 9.10 -5.25
N SER A 30 1.10 10.38 -5.51
CA SER A 30 1.58 10.83 -6.82
C SER A 30 2.97 10.29 -7.15
N CYS A 31 3.82 10.01 -6.17
CA CYS A 31 5.13 9.41 -6.41
C CYS A 31 5.07 7.92 -6.79
N TYR A 32 4.03 7.19 -6.41
CA TYR A 32 3.92 5.74 -6.63
C TYR A 32 3.93 5.35 -8.13
N TYR A 33 3.12 6.02 -8.95
CA TYR A 33 3.00 5.71 -10.38
C TYR A 33 4.27 6.00 -11.19
N PRO A 34 4.94 7.15 -11.04
CA PRO A 34 6.23 7.43 -11.69
C PRO A 34 7.29 6.35 -11.42
N PHE A 35 7.40 5.84 -10.19
CA PHE A 35 8.35 4.75 -9.89
C PHE A 35 8.01 3.46 -10.63
N PHE A 36 6.73 3.13 -10.76
CA PHE A 36 6.29 1.98 -11.56
C PHE A 36 6.70 2.12 -13.04
N TYR A 37 6.49 3.29 -13.63
CA TYR A 37 6.90 3.56 -15.02
C TYR A 37 8.42 3.56 -15.18
N PHE A 38 9.15 4.13 -14.23
CA PHE A 38 10.61 4.12 -14.24
C PHE A 38 11.18 2.71 -14.18
N GLY A 39 10.68 1.86 -13.28
CA GLY A 39 11.08 0.46 -13.20
C GLY A 39 10.75 -0.33 -14.48
N SER A 40 9.61 -0.03 -15.11
CA SER A 40 9.22 -0.63 -16.38
C SER A 40 10.15 -0.21 -17.53
N LEU A 41 10.52 1.08 -17.59
CA LEU A 41 11.48 1.59 -18.56
C LEU A 41 12.86 0.94 -18.38
N LEU A 42 13.35 0.85 -17.13
CA LEU A 42 14.62 0.19 -16.83
C LEU A 42 14.60 -1.29 -17.24
N SER A 43 13.50 -2.01 -16.97
CA SER A 43 13.35 -3.39 -17.42
C SER A 43 13.36 -3.51 -18.94
N ALA A 44 12.73 -2.59 -19.66
CA ALA A 44 12.73 -2.58 -21.12
C ALA A 44 14.14 -2.35 -21.67
N LEU A 45 14.89 -1.41 -21.09
CA LEU A 45 16.29 -1.14 -21.44
C LEU A 45 17.21 -2.34 -21.17
N LEU A 46 17.01 -3.05 -20.06
CA LEU A 46 17.77 -4.26 -19.74
C LEU A 46 17.47 -5.41 -20.71
N CYS A 47 16.20 -5.59 -21.09
CA CYS A 47 15.83 -6.55 -22.13
C CYS A 47 16.47 -6.19 -23.48
N PHE A 48 16.47 -4.90 -23.83
CA PHE A 48 17.11 -4.42 -25.05
C PHE A 48 18.62 -4.65 -25.04
N ALA A 49 19.31 -4.34 -23.92
CA ALA A 49 20.73 -4.63 -23.75
C ALA A 49 21.03 -6.13 -23.85
N GLY A 50 20.13 -6.98 -23.34
CA GLY A 50 20.22 -8.44 -23.45
C GLY A 50 20.24 -8.98 -24.89
N LEU A 51 19.64 -8.26 -25.85
CA LEU A 51 19.66 -8.65 -27.27
C LEU A 51 21.05 -8.60 -27.90
N TYR A 52 21.95 -7.78 -27.35
CA TYR A 52 23.33 -7.64 -27.84
C TYR A 52 24.29 -8.66 -27.20
N ILE A 53 23.82 -9.48 -26.26
CA ILE A 53 24.64 -10.50 -25.59
C ILE A 53 24.49 -11.82 -26.37
N PRO A 54 25.55 -12.33 -27.01
CA PRO A 54 25.48 -13.60 -27.71
C PRO A 54 25.35 -14.78 -26.72
N GLY A 55 24.45 -15.71 -27.01
CA GLY A 55 24.28 -16.98 -26.27
C GLY A 55 23.13 -17.01 -25.27
N GLY A 56 23.08 -18.07 -24.46
CA GLY A 56 21.99 -18.33 -23.49
C GLY A 56 21.96 -17.41 -22.26
N TRP A 57 22.77 -16.34 -22.25
CA TRP A 57 22.79 -15.31 -21.21
C TRP A 57 21.85 -14.14 -21.49
N ALA A 58 21.42 -13.97 -22.74
CA ALA A 58 20.49 -12.91 -23.18
C ALA A 58 19.18 -12.86 -22.36
N TRP A 59 18.66 -14.03 -21.97
CA TRP A 59 17.42 -14.12 -21.17
C TRP A 59 17.67 -14.25 -19.66
N ARG A 60 18.82 -14.79 -19.25
CA ARG A 60 19.14 -15.00 -17.83
C ARG A 60 19.48 -13.69 -17.11
N MET A 61 20.23 -12.81 -17.78
CA MET A 61 20.65 -11.53 -17.19
C MET A 61 19.46 -10.63 -16.80
N PRO A 62 18.48 -10.36 -17.69
CA PRO A 62 17.32 -9.55 -17.33
C PRO A 62 16.50 -10.17 -16.20
N SER A 63 16.32 -11.51 -16.21
CA SER A 63 15.56 -12.21 -15.17
C SER A 63 16.22 -12.12 -13.79
N MET A 64 17.55 -12.22 -13.69
CA MET A 64 18.26 -12.08 -12.42
C MET A 64 18.17 -10.66 -11.86
N ILE A 65 18.29 -9.65 -12.72
CA ILE A 65 18.21 -8.25 -12.31
C ILE A 65 16.77 -7.89 -11.88
N GLN A 66 15.75 -8.48 -12.53
CA GLN A 66 14.35 -8.29 -12.12
C GLN A 66 14.05 -8.79 -10.70
N VAL A 67 14.83 -9.72 -10.15
CA VAL A 67 14.68 -10.21 -8.76
C VAL A 67 15.22 -9.21 -7.73
N LEU A 68 16.10 -8.29 -8.12
CA LEU A 68 16.67 -7.28 -7.21
C LEU A 68 15.60 -6.33 -6.64
N GLY A 69 14.61 -5.94 -7.44
CA GLY A 69 13.53 -5.08 -6.97
C GLY A 69 12.71 -5.71 -5.83
N PRO A 70 12.11 -6.90 -6.04
CA PRO A 70 11.36 -7.61 -5.00
C PRO A 70 12.19 -7.95 -3.76
N SER A 71 13.47 -8.31 -3.91
CA SER A 71 14.33 -8.60 -2.77
C SER A 71 14.64 -7.37 -1.92
N LEU A 72 14.84 -6.21 -2.55
CA LEU A 72 14.98 -4.93 -1.82
C LEU A 72 13.69 -4.59 -1.06
N VAL A 73 12.53 -4.75 -1.69
CA VAL A 73 11.22 -4.53 -1.04
C VAL A 73 11.04 -5.50 0.13
N LEU A 74 11.42 -6.77 -0.02
CA LEU A 74 11.32 -7.75 1.06
C LEU A 74 12.20 -7.37 2.26
N ALA A 75 13.41 -6.86 1.98
CA ALA A 75 14.33 -6.39 3.01
C ALA A 75 13.81 -5.14 3.75
N THR A 76 13.15 -4.21 3.05
CA THR A 76 12.56 -3.02 3.69
C THR A 76 11.26 -3.32 4.42
N LEU A 77 10.50 -4.34 3.99
CA LEU A 77 9.25 -4.72 4.61
C LEU A 77 9.43 -5.26 6.04
N ILE A 78 10.58 -5.89 6.34
CA ILE A 78 10.93 -6.36 7.69
C ILE A 78 10.97 -5.21 8.72
N ASN A 79 11.34 -4.01 8.27
CA ASN A 79 11.44 -2.82 9.12
C ASN A 79 10.22 -1.88 9.00
N CYS A 80 9.23 -2.25 8.18
CA CYS A 80 8.07 -1.40 7.93
C CYS A 80 7.06 -1.57 9.08
N PRO A 81 6.59 -0.46 9.70
CA PRO A 81 5.57 -0.54 10.73
C PRO A 81 4.25 -1.05 10.13
N GLU A 82 3.55 -1.89 10.90
CA GLU A 82 2.24 -2.37 10.53
C GLU A 82 1.23 -1.20 10.51
N SER A 83 0.16 -1.33 9.72
CA SER A 83 -0.87 -0.29 9.62
C SER A 83 -1.49 0.01 11.00
N PRO A 84 -1.58 1.30 11.42
CA PRO A 84 -2.24 1.68 12.66
C PRO A 84 -3.72 1.28 12.67
N ARG A 85 -4.41 1.33 11.51
CA ARG A 85 -5.81 0.88 11.38
C ARG A 85 -5.94 -0.63 11.60
N TRP A 86 -5.01 -1.43 11.09
CA TRP A 86 -4.98 -2.88 11.34
C TRP A 86 -4.72 -3.20 12.81
N LEU A 87 -3.81 -2.47 13.46
CA LEU A 87 -3.53 -2.61 14.88
C LEU A 87 -4.77 -2.31 15.73
N VAL A 88 -5.52 -1.23 15.43
CA VAL A 88 -6.79 -0.93 16.09
C VAL A 88 -7.83 -2.03 15.85
N TYR A 89 -7.95 -2.54 14.62
CA TYR A 89 -8.85 -3.65 14.30
C TYR A 89 -8.54 -4.93 15.10
N LYS A 90 -7.27 -5.17 15.43
CA LYS A 90 -6.80 -6.27 16.28
C LYS A 90 -6.86 -5.97 17.79
N ASN A 91 -7.48 -4.87 18.21
CA ASN A 91 -7.52 -4.37 19.60
C ASN A 91 -6.13 -4.03 20.19
N ARG A 92 -5.13 -3.72 19.37
CA ARG A 92 -3.77 -3.33 19.80
C ARG A 92 -3.60 -1.81 19.80
N LEU A 93 -4.37 -1.13 20.66
CA LEU A 93 -4.45 0.34 20.69
C LEU A 93 -3.14 1.03 21.09
N ALA A 94 -2.41 0.47 22.06
CA ALA A 94 -1.14 1.04 22.52
C ALA A 94 -0.08 1.08 21.40
N GLU A 95 -0.03 0.03 20.58
CA GLU A 95 0.91 -0.05 19.46
C GLU A 95 0.48 0.85 18.30
N ALA A 96 -0.82 0.98 18.05
CA ALA A 96 -1.32 1.97 17.09
C ALA A 96 -0.91 3.39 17.50
N CYS A 97 -1.01 3.73 18.78
CA CYS A 97 -0.57 5.02 19.33
C CYS A 97 0.95 5.24 19.17
N ASP A 98 1.77 4.22 19.39
CA ASP A 98 3.22 4.31 19.20
C ASP A 98 3.59 4.52 17.72
N VAL A 99 2.91 3.82 16.79
CA VAL A 99 3.13 4.01 15.34
C VAL A 99 2.71 5.42 14.89
N LEU A 100 1.54 5.89 15.31
CA LEU A 100 1.03 7.22 14.99
C LEU A 100 1.88 8.33 15.60
N SER A 101 2.27 8.22 16.87
CA SER A 101 3.13 9.22 17.53
C SER A 101 4.49 9.33 16.85
N LYS A 102 5.09 8.20 16.42
CA LYS A 102 6.35 8.20 15.66
C LYS A 102 6.23 8.85 14.28
N HIS A 103 5.13 8.61 13.56
CA HIS A 103 4.99 9.05 12.15
C HIS A 103 4.34 10.43 12.01
N HIS A 104 3.52 10.86 12.97
CA HIS A 104 2.73 12.09 12.90
C HIS A 104 3.14 13.15 13.92
N ALA A 105 3.62 12.76 15.10
CA ALA A 105 3.96 13.68 16.20
C ALA A 105 5.43 13.63 16.63
N ASN A 106 6.31 13.08 15.77
CA ASN A 106 7.76 13.01 16.01
C ASN A 106 8.15 12.40 17.38
N GLY A 107 7.34 11.45 17.87
CA GLY A 107 7.54 10.74 19.15
C GLY A 107 6.75 11.29 20.35
N VAL A 108 5.91 12.32 20.18
CA VAL A 108 5.05 12.82 21.26
C VAL A 108 3.74 12.04 21.29
N VAL A 109 3.59 11.18 22.30
CA VAL A 109 2.41 10.29 22.45
C VAL A 109 1.14 11.05 22.83
N ASP A 110 1.28 12.18 23.53
CA ASP A 110 0.16 13.02 24.01
C ASP A 110 -0.22 14.17 23.06
N ASP A 111 0.22 14.12 21.79
CA ASP A 111 -0.21 15.14 20.83
C ASP A 111 -1.74 15.03 20.59
N PRO A 112 -2.50 16.13 20.73
CA PRO A 112 -3.93 16.13 20.43
C PRO A 112 -4.27 15.64 19.02
N LEU A 113 -3.35 15.78 18.05
CA LEU A 113 -3.53 15.25 16.70
C LEU A 113 -3.57 13.71 16.69
N VAL A 114 -2.68 13.06 17.45
CA VAL A 114 -2.58 11.59 17.51
C VAL A 114 -3.81 11.00 18.19
N GLN A 115 -4.24 11.60 19.31
CA GLN A 115 -5.44 11.16 20.03
C GLN A 115 -6.70 11.32 19.18
N TRP A 116 -6.80 12.43 18.42
CA TRP A 116 -7.91 12.68 17.52
C TRP A 116 -7.95 11.66 16.36
N GLU A 117 -6.81 11.40 15.69
CA GLU A 117 -6.75 10.39 14.62
C GLU A 117 -7.07 8.98 15.14
N LEU A 118 -6.59 8.62 16.34
CA LEU A 118 -6.93 7.34 16.98
C LEU A 118 -8.43 7.19 17.23
N ALA A 119 -9.07 8.22 17.77
CA ALA A 119 -10.49 8.22 18.05
C ALA A 119 -11.32 8.14 16.75
N GLU A 120 -10.90 8.83 15.69
CA GLU A 120 -11.53 8.77 14.38
C GLU A 120 -11.43 7.35 13.77
N ILE A 121 -10.25 6.72 13.84
CA ILE A 121 -10.04 5.34 13.35
C ILE A 121 -10.88 4.34 14.14
N GLN A 122 -10.95 4.49 15.47
CA GLN A 122 -11.79 3.63 16.32
C GLN A 122 -13.28 3.74 15.96
N ALA A 123 -13.79 4.97 15.85
CA ALA A 123 -15.18 5.22 15.48
C ALA A 123 -15.52 4.63 14.11
N ALA A 124 -14.62 4.77 13.12
CA ALA A 124 -14.80 4.21 11.79
C ALA A 124 -14.84 2.66 11.79
N ILE A 125 -13.95 2.01 12.56
CA ILE A 125 -13.93 0.54 12.67
C ILE A 125 -15.16 0.02 13.40
N GLU A 126 -15.61 0.73 14.43
CA GLU A 126 -16.81 0.38 15.18
C GLU A 126 -18.05 0.49 14.29
N GLU A 127 -18.17 1.55 13.48
CA GLU A 127 -19.23 1.68 12.47
C GLU A 127 -19.15 0.57 11.40
N GLU A 128 -17.95 0.22 10.92
CA GLU A 128 -17.73 -0.91 10.01
C GLU A 128 -18.11 -2.26 10.65
N ARG A 129 -17.96 -2.41 11.97
CA ARG A 129 -18.35 -3.63 12.68
C ARG A 129 -19.86 -3.75 12.82
N PHE A 130 -20.55 -2.62 13.03
CA PHE A 130 -22.01 -2.55 13.07
C PHE A 130 -22.64 -2.72 11.67
N ARG A 131 -21.99 -2.21 10.61
CA ARG A 131 -22.38 -2.50 9.22
C ARG A 131 -21.90 -3.90 8.85
N SER A 132 -22.79 -4.89 8.91
CA SER A 132 -22.58 -6.27 8.44
C SER A 132 -21.59 -6.39 7.27
N GLN A 133 -20.68 -7.36 7.36
CA GLN A 133 -19.55 -7.57 6.43
C GLN A 133 -19.94 -7.27 4.97
N PRO A 134 -19.13 -6.49 4.23
CA PRO A 134 -19.41 -6.21 2.83
C PRO A 134 -19.33 -7.52 2.04
N SER A 135 -20.48 -8.15 1.82
CA SER A 135 -20.57 -9.26 0.87
C SER A 135 -20.28 -8.71 -0.51
N TYR A 136 -19.47 -9.40 -1.33
CA TYR A 136 -19.23 -9.02 -2.72
C TYR A 136 -20.54 -8.81 -3.52
N LEU A 137 -21.64 -9.43 -3.09
CA LEU A 137 -22.97 -9.26 -3.67
C LEU A 137 -23.62 -7.90 -3.35
N SER A 138 -23.15 -7.18 -2.34
CA SER A 138 -23.65 -5.85 -1.94
C SER A 138 -23.35 -4.76 -2.98
N PHE A 139 -22.32 -4.95 -3.80
CA PHE A 139 -22.05 -4.09 -4.95
C PHE A 139 -23.19 -4.08 -5.97
N PHE A 140 -23.92 -5.19 -6.08
CA PHE A 140 -25.06 -5.32 -6.99
C PHE A 140 -26.41 -5.05 -6.32
N LYS A 141 -26.49 -4.92 -4.99
CA LYS A 141 -27.78 -4.75 -4.28
C LYS A 141 -28.32 -3.31 -4.34
N THR A 142 -27.45 -2.30 -4.37
CA THR A 142 -27.89 -0.90 -4.24
C THR A 142 -27.66 -0.11 -5.52
N VAL A 143 -28.65 0.67 -5.96
CA VAL A 143 -28.57 1.51 -7.17
C VAL A 143 -27.38 2.47 -7.13
N GLY A 144 -27.02 2.99 -5.95
CA GLY A 144 -25.83 3.82 -5.74
C GLY A 144 -24.51 3.08 -5.99
N ASN A 145 -24.40 1.82 -5.58
CA ASN A 145 -23.19 1.01 -5.81
C ASN A 145 -23.05 0.59 -7.27
N ARG A 146 -24.18 0.32 -7.96
CA ARG A 146 -24.19 0.06 -9.40
C ARG A 146 -23.70 1.27 -10.21
N LYS A 147 -24.14 2.48 -9.86
CA LYS A 147 -23.66 3.72 -10.49
C LYS A 147 -22.18 3.95 -10.22
N ARG A 148 -21.68 3.69 -9.00
CA ARG A 148 -20.24 3.75 -8.68
C ARG A 148 -19.42 2.74 -9.49
N LEU A 149 -19.94 1.54 -9.70
CA LEU A 149 -19.32 0.52 -10.54
C LEU A 149 -19.17 0.96 -12.00
N VAL A 150 -20.17 1.67 -12.53
CA VAL A 150 -20.14 2.18 -13.92
C VAL A 150 -19.16 3.35 -14.09
N VAL A 151 -18.91 4.13 -13.04
CA VAL A 151 -17.98 5.29 -13.09
C VAL A 151 -16.51 4.87 -12.99
N ILE A 152 -16.21 3.64 -12.53
CA ILE A 152 -14.84 3.13 -12.35
C ILE A 152 -14.31 2.45 -13.63
N HIS A 153 -15.10 2.42 -14.73
CA HIS A 153 -14.70 1.88 -16.03
C HIS A 153 -14.43 2.99 -17.05
#